data_AF-A0A6A4AAZ5-F1
#
_entry.id   AF-A0A6A4AAZ5-F1
#
_cell.length_a   1.000
_cell.length_b   1.000
_cell.length_c   1.000
_cell.angle_alpha   90.00
_cell.angle_beta   90.00
_cell.angle_gamma   90.00
#
_symmetry.space_group_name_H-M   'P 1'
#
loop_
_entity.id
_entity.type
_entity.pdbx_description
1 polymer ?
#
loop_
_entity_poly.entity_id
_entity_poly.type
_entity_poly.pdbx_seq_one_letter_code
_entity_poly.pdbx_strand_id
1 'polypeptide(L)'
;MLSGPNIVNGRHRLPRTTVCPHCNAWKWPAESKNACCLKGAVQLPPLKPAPPRLLQLYENAEFRRQIRAYNQVFAFTSIGASCSNRSAFRDVNQDESVAGKHGVYTYRIQGAMGHYLGSLLPRIDRFTNEPVPPKFAQIYIVDPEMQQRAER
;
A
#
# COMPACT_ATOMS: atom_id res chain seq x y z
N MET A 1 16.24 16.90 -18.71
CA MET A 1 15.20 17.96 -18.61
C MET A 1 13.88 17.37 -19.06
N LEU A 2 12.79 17.59 -18.32
CA LEU A 2 11.45 17.20 -18.75
C LEU A 2 11.01 18.18 -19.85
N SER A 3 10.66 17.68 -21.04
CA SER A 3 10.16 18.48 -22.17
C SER A 3 8.85 17.89 -22.71
N GLY A 4 7.94 18.76 -23.16
CA GLY A 4 6.65 18.35 -23.72
C GLY A 4 5.54 19.38 -23.56
N PRO A 5 4.42 19.24 -24.30
CA PRO A 5 3.33 20.22 -24.36
C PRO A 5 2.60 20.41 -23.01
N ASN A 6 2.72 19.42 -22.11
CA ASN A 6 2.09 19.45 -20.79
C ASN A 6 3.07 19.84 -19.67
N ILE A 7 4.22 20.45 -19.98
CA ILE A 7 5.21 20.85 -18.97
C ILE A 7 5.29 22.37 -18.89
N VAL A 8 4.95 22.92 -17.73
CA VAL A 8 5.00 24.36 -17.41
C VAL A 8 5.91 24.54 -16.20
N ASN A 9 6.93 25.38 -16.30
CA ASN A 9 7.93 25.62 -15.24
C ASN A 9 8.58 24.33 -14.72
N GLY A 10 8.90 23.39 -15.62
CA GLY A 10 9.48 22.09 -15.26
C GLY A 10 8.54 21.12 -14.53
N ARG A 11 7.24 21.45 -14.43
CA ARG A 11 6.21 20.59 -13.82
C ARG A 11 5.18 20.14 -14.84
N HIS A 12 4.78 18.88 -14.77
CA HIS A 12 3.65 18.38 -15.55
C HIS A 12 2.36 19.05 -15.09
N ARG A 13 1.67 19.71 -16.02
CA ARG A 13 0.32 20.24 -15.84
C ARG A 13 -0.66 19.26 -16.49
N LEU A 14 -1.43 18.56 -15.67
CA LEU A 14 -2.46 17.65 -16.17
C LEU A 14 -3.62 18.45 -16.77
N PRO A 15 -4.23 17.96 -17.86
CA PRO A 15 -5.43 18.58 -18.42
C PRO A 15 -6.60 18.47 -17.44
N ARG A 16 -7.57 19.36 -17.58
CA ARG A 16 -8.80 19.31 -16.78
C ARG A 16 -9.53 18.00 -17.04
N THR A 17 -10.00 17.36 -15.97
CA THR A 17 -10.80 16.14 -16.07
C THR A 17 -12.19 16.45 -16.63
N THR A 18 -12.77 15.47 -17.29
CA THR A 18 -14.17 15.45 -17.76
C THR A 18 -14.96 14.45 -16.92
N VAL A 19 -16.29 14.62 -16.84
CA VAL A 19 -17.15 13.72 -16.06
C VAL A 19 -17.87 12.77 -17.02
N CYS A 20 -17.84 11.47 -16.71
CA CYS A 20 -18.58 10.47 -17.48
C CYS A 20 -20.09 10.66 -17.32
N PRO A 21 -20.88 10.73 -18.41
CA PRO A 21 -22.33 10.95 -18.33
C PRO A 21 -23.11 9.75 -17.76
N HIS A 22 -22.53 8.56 -17.75
CA HIS A 22 -23.21 7.34 -17.28
C HIS A 22 -22.97 7.04 -15.80
N CYS A 23 -21.76 7.32 -15.29
CA CYS A 23 -21.35 6.90 -13.94
C CYS A 23 -20.75 8.02 -13.09
N ASN A 24 -20.67 9.25 -13.61
CA ASN A 24 -20.07 10.42 -12.95
C ASN A 24 -18.59 10.26 -12.56
N ALA A 25 -17.91 9.22 -13.05
CA ALA A 25 -16.48 9.06 -12.86
C ALA A 25 -15.70 10.20 -13.55
N TRP A 26 -14.65 10.66 -12.89
CA TRP A 26 -13.73 11.67 -13.42
C TRP A 26 -12.78 10.98 -14.40
N LYS A 27 -12.58 11.58 -15.56
CA LYS A 27 -11.79 11.04 -16.65
C LYS A 27 -10.80 12.06 -17.17
N TRP A 28 -9.65 11.60 -17.67
CA TRP A 28 -8.80 12.47 -18.49
C TRP A 28 -9.25 12.46 -19.96
N PRO A 29 -9.07 13.56 -20.72
CA PRO A 29 -9.52 13.65 -22.11
C PRO A 29 -9.00 12.54 -23.04
N ALA A 30 -7.80 12.03 -22.78
CA ALA A 30 -7.16 10.98 -23.58
C ALA A 30 -7.51 9.55 -23.13
N GLU A 31 -8.31 9.38 -22.08
CA GLU A 31 -8.69 8.05 -21.61
C GLU A 31 -9.72 7.39 -22.53
N SER A 32 -9.58 6.07 -22.68
CA SER A 32 -10.54 5.24 -23.39
C SER A 32 -11.97 5.48 -22.88
N LYS A 33 -12.94 5.44 -23.81
CA LYS A 33 -14.37 5.50 -23.47
C LYS A 33 -14.80 4.34 -22.54
N ASN A 34 -14.02 3.27 -22.52
CA ASN A 34 -14.27 2.07 -21.71
C ASN A 34 -13.69 2.15 -20.29
N ALA A 35 -12.87 3.15 -19.95
CA ALA A 35 -12.06 3.17 -18.73
C ALA A 35 -12.84 3.21 -17.40
N CYS A 36 -14.11 3.63 -17.39
CA CYS A 36 -14.90 3.74 -16.16
C CYS A 36 -16.05 2.72 -16.07
N CYS A 37 -17.01 2.79 -16.99
CA CYS A 37 -18.24 2.00 -16.93
C CYS A 37 -18.52 1.22 -18.22
N LEU A 38 -17.50 0.96 -19.05
CA LEU A 38 -17.65 0.31 -20.36
C LEU A 38 -18.77 0.96 -21.21
N LYS A 39 -18.77 2.30 -21.31
CA LYS A 39 -19.82 3.09 -21.99
C LYS A 39 -21.23 2.87 -21.44
N GLY A 40 -21.36 2.71 -20.12
CA GLY A 40 -22.64 2.52 -19.44
C GLY A 40 -23.08 1.06 -19.34
N ALA A 41 -22.31 0.11 -19.87
CA ALA A 41 -22.61 -1.33 -19.72
C ALA A 41 -22.40 -1.82 -18.27
N VAL A 42 -21.57 -1.14 -17.48
CA VAL A 42 -21.34 -1.47 -16.07
C VAL A 42 -22.01 -0.41 -15.20
N GLN A 43 -23.00 -0.82 -14.42
CA GLN A 43 -23.64 0.01 -13.41
C GLN A 43 -23.14 -0.42 -12.03
N LEU A 44 -22.25 0.38 -11.44
CA LEU A 44 -21.77 0.15 -10.08
C LEU A 44 -22.78 0.73 -9.08
N PRO A 45 -23.08 0.03 -7.97
CA PRO A 45 -23.84 0.64 -6.89
C PRO A 45 -23.09 1.85 -6.33
N PRO A 46 -23.80 2.87 -5.80
CA PRO A 46 -23.15 3.99 -5.14
C PRO A 46 -22.22 3.52 -4.03
N LEU A 47 -21.07 4.18 -3.90
CA LEU A 47 -20.15 3.94 -2.79
C LEU A 47 -20.88 4.22 -1.48
N LYS A 48 -20.81 3.26 -0.55
CA LYS A 48 -21.29 3.49 0.82
C LYS A 48 -20.44 4.61 1.44
N PRO A 49 -21.04 5.54 2.20
CA PRO A 49 -20.27 6.55 2.89
C PRO A 49 -19.26 5.89 3.84
N ALA A 50 -18.08 6.50 3.97
CA ALA A 50 -17.12 6.05 4.95
C ALA A 50 -17.74 6.14 6.36
N PRO A 51 -17.38 5.22 7.29
CA PRO A 51 -17.81 5.31 8.67
C PRO A 51 -17.57 6.72 9.27
N PRO A 52 -18.51 7.27 10.06
CA PRO A 52 -18.40 8.64 10.59
C PRO A 52 -17.08 8.91 11.31
N ARG A 53 -16.54 7.91 12.02
CA ARG A 53 -15.26 8.01 12.71
C ARG A 53 -14.10 8.29 11.76
N LEU A 54 -14.09 7.70 10.57
CA LEU A 54 -13.04 7.96 9.57
C LEU A 54 -13.18 9.36 8.99
N LEU A 55 -14.41 9.83 8.77
CA LEU A 55 -14.66 11.20 8.29
C LEU A 55 -14.16 12.24 9.30
N GLN A 56 -14.42 12.04 10.59
CA GLN A 56 -13.92 12.91 11.66
C GLN A 56 -12.39 13.00 11.71
N LEU A 57 -11.67 11.93 11.35
CA LEU A 57 -10.20 11.98 11.29
C LEU A 57 -9.71 13.01 10.27
N TYR A 58 -10.41 13.19 9.13
CA TYR A 58 -10.05 14.18 8.12
C TYR A 58 -10.31 15.62 8.57
N GLU A 59 -11.15 15.85 9.58
CA GLU A 59 -11.36 17.18 10.18
C GLU A 59 -10.17 17.58 11.06
N ASN A 60 -9.45 16.61 11.61
CA ASN A 60 -8.26 16.85 12.42
C ASN A 60 -7.06 17.26 11.54
N ALA A 61 -6.57 18.49 11.75
CA ALA A 61 -5.44 19.04 11.00
C ALA A 61 -4.14 18.24 11.21
N GLU A 62 -3.93 17.74 12.43
CA GLU A 62 -2.74 16.96 12.76
C GLU A 62 -2.77 15.58 12.09
N PHE A 63 -3.95 14.95 12.07
CA PHE A 63 -4.15 13.71 11.30
C PHE A 63 -3.85 13.94 9.82
N ARG A 64 -4.41 14.99 9.19
CA ARG A 64 -4.13 15.30 7.78
C ARG A 64 -2.64 15.57 7.52
N ARG A 65 -1.97 16.26 8.44
CA ARG A 65 -0.52 16.54 8.36
C ARG A 65 0.30 15.25 8.40
N GLN A 66 -0.10 14.31 9.25
CA GLN A 66 0.62 13.05 9.49
C GLN A 66 -0.01 11.82 8.82
N ILE A 67 -0.99 11.99 7.93
CA ILE A 67 -1.81 10.88 7.40
C ILE A 67 -0.96 9.78 6.75
N ARG A 68 0.16 10.17 6.12
CA ARG A 68 1.13 9.21 5.58
C ARG A 68 1.77 8.37 6.69
N ALA A 69 2.23 8.98 7.78
CA ALA A 69 2.84 8.25 8.89
C ALA A 69 1.82 7.27 9.51
N TYR A 70 0.59 7.71 9.75
CA TYR A 70 -0.48 6.83 10.21
C TYR A 70 -0.72 5.66 9.24
N ASN A 71 -0.91 5.92 7.95
CA ASN A 71 -1.12 4.85 6.96
C ASN A 71 0.07 3.90 6.84
N GLN A 72 1.31 4.38 7.02
CA GLN A 72 2.50 3.54 7.00
C GLN A 72 2.59 2.62 8.22
N VAL A 73 2.13 3.06 9.40
CA VAL A 73 2.03 2.19 10.59
C VAL A 73 1.02 1.07 10.37
N PHE A 74 -0.03 1.32 9.60
CA PHE A 74 -1.04 0.31 9.22
C PHE A 74 -0.76 -0.39 7.88
N ALA A 75 0.39 -0.14 7.25
CA ALA A 75 0.79 -0.88 6.05
C ALA A 75 1.26 -2.27 6.50
N PHE A 76 0.33 -3.24 6.45
CA PHE A 76 0.43 -4.61 6.98
C PHE A 76 1.56 -5.50 6.43
N THR A 77 2.50 -4.94 5.68
CA THR A 77 3.57 -5.71 5.04
C THR A 77 4.89 -4.98 5.20
N SER A 78 5.68 -5.37 6.20
CA SER A 78 7.12 -5.14 6.10
C SER A 78 7.67 -5.99 4.96
N ILE A 79 8.30 -5.34 3.98
CA ILE A 79 8.98 -6.03 2.88
C ILE A 79 10.41 -6.33 3.30
N GLY A 80 10.76 -7.61 3.34
CA GLY A 80 12.13 -8.08 3.56
C GLY A 80 12.79 -8.45 2.24
N ALA A 81 14.04 -8.05 2.05
CA ALA A 81 14.86 -8.39 0.90
C ALA A 81 16.13 -9.10 1.39
N SER A 82 16.48 -10.24 0.78
CA SER A 82 17.80 -10.85 0.98
C SER A 82 18.82 -10.12 0.12
N CYS A 83 19.71 -9.38 0.76
CA CYS A 83 20.87 -8.76 0.11
C CYS A 83 22.18 -9.47 0.50
N SER A 84 22.09 -10.59 1.24
CA SER A 84 23.25 -11.31 1.73
C SER A 84 23.05 -12.82 1.62
N ASN A 85 24.09 -13.49 1.16
CA ASN A 85 24.34 -14.93 1.12
C ASN A 85 24.36 -15.63 2.51
N ARG A 86 23.86 -14.97 3.56
CA ARG A 86 23.58 -15.55 4.89
C ARG A 86 22.09 -15.79 5.15
N SER A 87 21.21 -15.35 4.25
CA SER A 87 19.79 -15.64 4.37
C SER A 87 19.46 -16.94 3.63
N ALA A 88 18.45 -17.68 4.11
CA ALA A 88 17.94 -18.86 3.43
C ALA A 88 17.19 -18.54 2.11
N PHE A 89 17.09 -17.27 1.75
CA PHE A 89 16.35 -16.79 0.60
C PHE A 89 17.29 -16.34 -0.52
N ARG A 90 16.80 -16.46 -1.76
CA ARG A 90 17.55 -16.04 -2.95
C ARG A 90 17.79 -14.54 -2.91
N ASP A 91 19.00 -14.12 -3.24
CA ASP A 91 19.31 -12.70 -3.28
C ASP A 91 18.42 -11.97 -4.29
N VAL A 92 17.93 -10.81 -3.88
CA VAL A 92 17.16 -9.90 -4.74
C VAL A 92 18.07 -8.78 -5.22
N ASN A 93 17.87 -8.35 -6.47
CA ASN A 93 18.60 -7.21 -7.01
C ASN A 93 17.93 -5.94 -6.50
N GLN A 94 18.50 -5.34 -5.45
CA GLN A 94 18.07 -4.03 -4.96
C GLN A 94 18.69 -2.92 -5.81
N ASP A 95 17.86 -1.99 -6.25
CA ASP A 95 18.30 -0.81 -6.98
C ASP A 95 18.42 0.39 -6.05
N GLU A 96 19.66 0.72 -5.68
CA GLU A 96 19.95 1.84 -4.79
C GLU A 96 19.84 3.21 -5.48
N SER A 97 19.80 3.27 -6.81
CA SER A 97 19.73 4.54 -7.55
C SER A 97 18.40 5.28 -7.34
N VAL A 98 17.35 4.56 -6.95
CA VAL A 98 16.01 5.11 -6.66
C VAL A 98 15.79 5.38 -5.17
N ALA A 99 16.70 4.94 -4.31
CA ALA A 99 16.68 5.25 -2.89
C ALA A 99 17.12 6.70 -2.68
N GLY A 100 16.25 7.64 -3.05
CA GLY A 100 16.56 9.06 -3.06
C GLY A 100 16.86 9.59 -1.65
N LYS A 101 17.82 10.52 -1.58
CA LYS A 101 18.09 11.33 -0.36
C LYS A 101 17.03 12.41 -0.13
N HIS A 102 16.33 12.83 -1.20
CA HIS A 102 15.28 13.85 -1.20
C HIS A 102 14.11 13.42 -2.09
N GLY A 103 12.89 13.42 -1.55
CA GLY A 103 11.66 12.98 -2.26
C GLY A 103 10.96 11.82 -1.57
N VAL A 104 10.03 11.16 -2.28
CA VAL A 104 9.36 9.95 -1.78
C VAL A 104 10.37 8.80 -1.80
N TYR A 105 10.68 8.24 -0.62
CA TYR A 105 11.54 7.07 -0.51
C TYR A 105 10.97 5.94 -1.36
N THR A 106 11.71 5.56 -2.40
CA THR A 106 11.30 4.54 -3.35
C THR A 106 12.24 3.35 -3.18
N TYR A 107 11.67 2.20 -2.86
CA TYR A 107 12.39 0.94 -2.76
C TYR A 107 12.10 0.10 -4.00
N ARG A 108 13.13 -0.25 -4.79
CA ARG A 108 12.99 -1.06 -5.99
C ARG A 108 13.83 -2.34 -5.85
N ILE A 109 13.16 -3.47 -5.98
CA ILE A 109 13.77 -4.80 -6.01
C ILE A 109 13.28 -5.58 -7.22
N GLN A 110 14.15 -6.40 -7.80
CA GLN A 110 13.77 -7.38 -8.82
C GLN A 110 13.98 -8.80 -8.29
N GLY A 111 12.99 -9.66 -8.52
CA GLY A 111 12.97 -11.04 -8.04
C GLY A 111 11.55 -11.54 -7.79
N ALA A 112 11.42 -12.72 -7.16
CA ALA A 112 10.14 -13.25 -6.71
C ALA A 112 9.81 -12.70 -5.31
N MET A 113 8.59 -12.22 -5.11
CA MET A 113 8.06 -11.85 -3.80
C MET A 113 7.25 -13.01 -3.22
N GLY A 114 7.37 -13.23 -1.92
CA GLY A 114 6.57 -14.20 -1.18
C GLY A 114 6.23 -13.69 0.21
N HIS A 115 5.15 -14.18 0.79
CA HIS A 115 4.83 -13.91 2.19
C HIS A 115 5.71 -14.77 3.08
N TYR A 116 6.49 -14.13 3.95
CA TYR A 116 7.24 -14.82 4.98
C TYR A 116 6.45 -14.77 6.29
N LEU A 117 5.67 -15.81 6.55
CA LEU A 117 5.11 -16.04 7.87
C LEU A 117 6.16 -16.81 8.69
N GLY A 118 6.58 -16.21 9.81
CA GLY A 118 7.40 -16.93 10.79
C GLY A 118 6.67 -18.17 11.32
N SER A 119 7.42 -19.09 11.93
CA SER A 119 6.83 -20.19 12.68
C SER A 119 5.90 -19.63 13.76
N LEU A 120 4.67 -20.15 13.87
CA LEU A 120 3.72 -19.77 14.92
C LEU A 120 4.24 -20.12 16.32
N LEU A 121 5.18 -21.06 16.40
CA LEU A 121 5.86 -21.46 17.63
C LEU A 121 7.36 -21.12 17.54
N PRO A 122 7.98 -20.64 18.63
CA PRO A 122 9.43 -20.48 18.71
C PRO A 122 10.11 -21.80 18.37
N ARG A 123 11.04 -21.78 17.41
CA ARG A 123 11.81 -22.98 17.04
C ARG A 123 13.05 -23.08 17.92
N ILE A 124 13.54 -24.29 18.15
CA ILE A 124 14.88 -24.50 18.71
C ILE A 124 15.91 -24.26 17.60
N ASP A 125 16.90 -23.41 17.88
CA ASP A 125 18.03 -23.19 17.00
C ASP A 125 18.89 -24.46 16.94
N ARG A 126 19.20 -24.94 15.74
CA ARG A 126 19.91 -26.23 15.57
C ARG A 126 21.39 -26.17 15.96
N PHE A 127 21.97 -24.97 16.06
CA PHE A 127 23.38 -24.77 16.38
C PHE A 127 23.58 -24.45 17.85
N THR A 128 22.69 -23.66 18.45
CA THR A 128 22.77 -23.30 19.88
C THR A 128 21.92 -24.18 20.78
N ASN A 129 20.99 -24.96 20.21
CA ASN A 129 20.00 -25.76 20.93
C ASN A 129 19.08 -24.95 21.87
N GLU A 130 18.98 -23.64 21.64
CA GLU A 130 18.17 -22.70 22.45
C GLU A 130 16.93 -22.25 21.68
N PRO A 131 15.83 -21.85 22.35
CA PRO A 131 14.67 -21.27 21.71
C PRO A 131 15.03 -19.97 20.97
N VAL A 132 14.73 -19.91 19.67
CA VAL A 132 14.83 -18.69 18.88
C VAL A 132 13.83 -17.67 19.43
N PRO A 133 14.23 -16.40 19.66
CA PRO A 133 13.31 -15.37 20.13
C PRO A 133 12.06 -15.27 19.26
N PRO A 134 10.87 -15.06 19.86
CA PRO A 134 9.64 -14.89 19.11
C PRO A 134 9.79 -13.76 18.07
N LYS A 135 9.43 -14.04 16.83
CA LYS A 135 9.37 -13.03 15.76
C LYS A 135 7.93 -12.57 15.62
N PHE A 136 7.71 -11.27 15.73
CA PHE A 136 6.38 -10.67 15.67
C PHE A 136 5.72 -10.89 14.31
N ALA A 137 4.47 -11.36 14.33
CA ALA A 137 3.55 -11.27 13.21
C ALA A 137 2.43 -10.30 13.62
N GLN A 138 2.28 -9.19 12.88
CA GLN A 138 1.11 -8.32 13.05
C GLN A 138 -0.04 -8.91 12.25
N ILE A 139 -0.91 -9.66 12.91
CA ILE A 139 -2.14 -10.19 12.33
C ILE A 139 -3.30 -9.36 12.89
N TYR A 140 -4.00 -8.64 12.02
CA TYR A 140 -5.22 -7.94 12.39
C TYR A 140 -6.41 -8.73 11.89
N ILE A 141 -7.11 -9.36 12.83
CA ILE A 141 -8.38 -10.05 12.56
C ILE A 141 -9.47 -9.01 12.80
N VAL A 142 -10.36 -8.80 11.83
CA VAL A 142 -11.58 -8.01 12.03
C VAL A 142 -12.74 -8.98 12.02
N ASP A 143 -13.21 -9.33 13.22
CA ASP A 143 -14.43 -10.10 13.43
C ASP A 143 -15.45 -9.17 14.10
N PRO A 144 -16.60 -8.87 13.45
CA PRO A 144 -17.67 -8.07 14.05
C PRO A 144 -18.23 -8.66 15.36
N GLU A 145 -18.03 -9.95 15.61
CA GLU A 145 -18.53 -10.68 16.79
C GLU A 145 -17.41 -11.09 17.75
N MET A 146 -16.19 -10.54 17.60
CA MET A 146 -15.02 -10.99 18.34
C MET A 146 -15.22 -11.02 19.86
N GLN A 147 -15.94 -10.03 20.39
CA GLN A 147 -16.27 -9.95 21.82
C GLN A 147 -17.15 -11.11 22.29
N GLN A 148 -18.15 -11.55 21.51
CA GLN A 148 -19.01 -12.68 21.88
C GLN A 148 -18.28 -14.03 21.85
N ARG A 149 -17.22 -14.16 21.05
CA ARG A 149 -16.44 -15.41 20.94
C ARG A 149 -15.31 -15.50 21.95
N ALA A 150 -14.75 -14.37 22.39
CA ALA A 150 -13.70 -14.33 23.40
C ALA A 150 -14.19 -14.71 24.82
N GLU A 151 -15.51 -14.71 25.03
CA GLU A 151 -16.18 -15.04 26.31
C GLU A 151 -16.60 -16.52 26.41
N ARG A 152 -16.31 -17.35 25.40
CA ARG A 152 -16.54 -18.81 25.42
C ARG A 152 -15.23 -19.57 25.63
#